data_AF-A0AA43DH68-F1
#
_entry.id   AF-A0AA43DH68-F1
#
_cell.length_a   1.000
_cell.length_b   1.000
_cell.length_c   1.000
_cell.angle_alpha   90.00
_cell.angle_beta   90.00
_cell.angle_gamma   90.00
#
_symmetry.space_group_name_H-M   'P 1'
#
loop_
_entity.id
_entity.type
_entity.pdbx_description
1 polymer ?
#
loop_
_entity_poly.entity_id
_entity_poly.type
_entity_poly.pdbx_seq_one_letter_code
_entity_poly.pdbx_strand_id
1 'polypeptide(L)'
;MKIILPPYCYRTVCVMSLFILLIAGCAQDPYQRRADVMKDHVEAFYSHLKANRVGSAVHENEQIELMADQMAETVKKRGRMGGVGQVEREFALMKTARETSAQNWIALGQYFTLKQQADKARASYQRVIDTYTDPAERAYREQAARALKDLDIVSAPAPDPTR
;
A
#
# COMPACT_ATOMS: atom_id res chain seq x y z
N MET A 1 -29.27 -19.44 -52.55
CA MET A 1 -29.93 -20.26 -51.51
C MET A 1 -30.10 -19.36 -50.29
N LYS A 2 -31.31 -18.83 -50.04
CA LYS A 2 -31.59 -17.91 -48.91
C LYS A 2 -32.05 -18.75 -47.72
N ILE A 3 -31.22 -18.84 -46.69
CA ILE A 3 -31.58 -19.52 -45.44
C ILE A 3 -32.47 -18.55 -44.65
N ILE A 4 -33.78 -18.79 -44.67
CA ILE A 4 -34.75 -18.04 -43.87
C ILE A 4 -34.83 -18.74 -42.52
N LEU A 5 -34.14 -18.18 -41.51
CA LEU A 5 -34.20 -18.68 -40.15
C LEU A 5 -35.55 -18.28 -39.50
N PRO A 6 -36.27 -19.19 -38.83
CA PRO A 6 -37.56 -18.88 -38.21
C PRO A 6 -37.41 -17.87 -37.05
N PRO A 7 -38.41 -16.99 -36.82
CA PRO A 7 -38.32 -15.88 -35.86
C PRO A 7 -38.11 -16.31 -34.40
N TYR A 8 -38.49 -17.54 -34.05
CA TYR A 8 -38.22 -18.14 -32.75
C TYR A 8 -36.72 -18.38 -32.51
N CYS A 9 -35.96 -18.67 -33.56
CA CYS A 9 -34.53 -18.93 -33.48
C CYS A 9 -33.72 -17.63 -33.26
N TYR A 10 -34.20 -16.51 -33.80
CA TYR A 10 -33.57 -15.19 -33.59
C TYR A 10 -33.79 -14.68 -32.16
N ARG A 11 -34.98 -14.93 -31.60
CA ARG A 11 -35.35 -14.50 -30.24
C ARG A 11 -34.58 -15.27 -29.17
N THR A 12 -34.36 -16.57 -29.34
CA THR A 12 -33.55 -17.38 -28.42
C THR A 12 -32.06 -17.04 -28.51
N VAL A 13 -31.53 -16.79 -29.71
CA VAL A 13 -30.13 -16.37 -29.91
C VAL A 13 -29.87 -15.00 -29.28
N CYS A 14 -30.78 -14.02 -29.46
CA CYS A 14 -30.63 -12.71 -28.81
C CYS A 14 -30.67 -12.79 -27.28
N VAL A 15 -31.58 -13.60 -26.70
CA VAL A 15 -31.65 -13.78 -25.24
C VAL A 15 -30.40 -14.49 -24.70
N MET A 16 -29.88 -15.48 -25.40
CA MET A 16 -28.64 -16.17 -25.01
C MET A 16 -27.41 -15.27 -25.15
N SER A 17 -27.28 -14.47 -26.22
CA SER A 17 -26.20 -13.49 -26.36
C SER A 17 -26.26 -12.39 -25.30
N LEU A 18 -27.47 -11.94 -24.91
CA LEU A 18 -27.65 -10.99 -23.81
C LEU A 18 -27.22 -11.62 -22.46
N PHE A 19 -27.55 -12.91 -22.24
CA PHE A 19 -27.12 -13.65 -21.05
C PHE A 19 -25.60 -13.84 -21.00
N ILE A 20 -24.94 -14.16 -22.11
CA ILE A 20 -23.48 -14.33 -22.18
C ILE A 20 -22.75 -12.99 -21.90
N LEU A 21 -23.29 -11.87 -22.38
CA LEU A 21 -22.75 -10.53 -22.10
C LEU A 21 -22.95 -10.13 -20.63
N LEU A 22 -24.02 -10.57 -19.97
CA LEU A 22 -24.26 -10.32 -18.55
C LEU A 22 -23.36 -11.15 -17.63
N ILE A 23 -22.90 -12.33 -18.06
CA ILE A 23 -21.97 -13.19 -17.28
C ILE A 23 -20.49 -12.81 -17.55
N ALA A 24 -20.19 -12.08 -18.64
CA ALA A 24 -18.84 -11.60 -18.94
C ALA A 24 -18.41 -10.38 -18.09
N GLY A 25 -19.33 -9.79 -17.32
CA GLY A 25 -19.03 -8.76 -16.34
C GLY A 25 -18.50 -9.40 -15.04
N CYS A 26 -17.31 -8.97 -14.62
CA CYS A 26 -16.66 -9.24 -13.33
C CYS A 26 -15.75 -10.48 -13.21
N ALA A 27 -14.93 -10.76 -14.22
CA ALA A 27 -13.65 -11.45 -14.00
C ALA A 27 -12.51 -10.42 -13.85
N GLN A 28 -12.60 -9.51 -12.88
CA GLN A 28 -11.50 -8.57 -12.61
C GLN A 28 -10.37 -9.32 -11.89
N ASP A 29 -9.14 -9.22 -12.41
CA ASP A 29 -7.99 -9.91 -11.83
C ASP A 29 -7.81 -9.45 -10.37
N PRO A 30 -7.82 -10.36 -9.38
CA PRO A 30 -7.63 -9.99 -7.97
C PRO A 30 -6.34 -9.19 -7.72
N TYR A 31 -5.32 -9.37 -8.55
CA TYR A 31 -4.11 -8.56 -8.53
C TYR A 31 -4.40 -7.08 -8.87
N GLN A 32 -5.10 -6.82 -9.98
CA GLN A 32 -5.41 -5.46 -10.43
C GLN A 32 -6.24 -4.74 -9.38
N ARG A 33 -7.25 -5.41 -8.82
CA ARG A 33 -8.07 -4.85 -7.74
C ARG A 33 -7.24 -4.42 -6.53
N ARG A 34 -6.26 -5.23 -6.10
CA ARG A 34 -5.38 -4.87 -4.98
C ARG A 34 -4.44 -3.72 -5.32
N ALA A 35 -3.92 -3.69 -6.55
CA ALA A 35 -3.07 -2.59 -7.00
C ALA A 35 -3.85 -1.26 -7.05
N ASP A 36 -5.09 -1.29 -7.53
CA ASP A 36 -5.98 -0.11 -7.57
C ASP A 36 -6.28 0.40 -6.15
N VAL A 37 -6.67 -0.49 -5.23
CA VAL A 37 -6.92 -0.12 -3.82
C VAL A 37 -5.67 0.45 -3.15
N MET A 38 -4.50 -0.16 -3.39
CA MET A 38 -3.24 0.37 -2.86
C MET A 38 -2.97 1.78 -3.38
N LYS A 39 -3.19 2.00 -4.68
CA LYS A 39 -3.03 3.32 -5.30
C LYS A 39 -3.97 4.35 -4.66
N ASP A 40 -5.23 3.99 -4.43
CA ASP A 40 -6.20 4.87 -3.79
C ASP A 40 -5.74 5.29 -2.38
N HIS A 41 -5.24 4.35 -1.57
CA HIS A 41 -4.68 4.66 -0.25
C HIS A 41 -3.45 5.58 -0.33
N VAL A 42 -2.58 5.41 -1.34
CA VAL A 42 -1.41 6.29 -1.54
C VAL A 42 -1.85 7.71 -1.89
N GLU A 43 -2.81 7.85 -2.80
CA GLU A 43 -3.34 9.16 -3.19
C GLU A 43 -4.04 9.86 -2.01
N ALA A 44 -4.83 9.10 -1.25
CA ALA A 44 -5.51 9.58 -0.05
C ALA A 44 -4.51 9.99 1.05
N PHE A 45 -3.44 9.21 1.28
CA PHE A 45 -2.37 9.52 2.21
C PHE A 45 -1.79 10.92 1.95
N TYR A 46 -1.33 11.16 0.72
CA TYR A 46 -0.71 12.44 0.37
C TYR A 46 -1.72 13.59 0.36
N SER A 47 -2.97 13.34 -0.04
CA SER A 47 -4.05 14.31 0.04
C SER A 47 -4.31 14.75 1.48
N HIS A 48 -4.43 13.79 2.41
CA HIS A 48 -4.64 14.04 3.83
C HIS A 48 -3.46 14.73 4.49
N LEU A 49 -2.22 14.31 4.19
CA LEU A 49 -1.03 14.93 4.74
C LEU A 49 -0.91 16.40 4.31
N LYS A 50 -1.15 16.69 3.03
CA LYS A 50 -1.19 18.08 2.50
C LYS A 50 -2.28 18.92 3.16
N ALA A 51 -3.42 18.31 3.50
CA ALA A 51 -4.52 18.96 4.19
C ALA A 51 -4.35 19.02 5.72
N ASN A 52 -3.18 18.67 6.28
CA ASN A 52 -2.91 18.58 7.72
C ASN A 52 -3.88 17.65 8.48
N ARG A 53 -4.47 16.66 7.79
CA ARG A 53 -5.31 15.61 8.38
C ARG A 53 -4.46 14.41 8.74
N VAL A 54 -3.53 14.60 9.67
CA VAL A 54 -2.45 13.63 9.92
C VAL A 54 -2.98 12.29 10.43
N GLY A 55 -4.05 12.29 11.24
CA GLY A 55 -4.68 11.04 11.68
C GLY A 55 -5.24 10.21 10.52
N SER A 56 -5.85 10.88 9.52
CA SER A 56 -6.30 10.21 8.29
C SER A 56 -5.12 9.73 7.45
N ALA A 57 -4.06 10.52 7.30
CA ALA A 57 -2.86 10.08 6.59
C ALA A 57 -2.24 8.84 7.25
N VAL A 58 -2.10 8.82 8.57
CA VAL A 58 -1.64 7.65 9.32
C VAL A 58 -2.53 6.43 9.01
N HIS A 59 -3.85 6.61 9.07
CA HIS A 59 -4.80 5.52 8.79
C HIS A 59 -4.64 4.94 7.39
N GLU A 60 -4.52 5.78 6.36
CA GLU A 60 -4.30 5.32 4.98
C GLU A 60 -3.00 4.52 4.85
N ASN A 61 -1.94 4.94 5.55
CA ASN A 61 -0.68 4.20 5.52
C ASN A 61 -0.78 2.85 6.23
N GLU A 62 -1.49 2.78 7.36
CA GLU A 62 -1.77 1.52 8.05
C GLU A 62 -2.57 0.55 7.18
N GLN A 63 -3.49 1.05 6.32
CA GLN A 63 -4.16 0.18 5.34
C GLN A 63 -3.18 -0.42 4.34
N ILE A 64 -2.18 0.34 3.88
CA ILE A 64 -1.13 -0.17 2.98
C ILE A 64 -0.29 -1.25 3.70
N GLU A 65 0.06 -1.06 4.98
CA GLU A 65 0.75 -2.09 5.79
C GLU A 65 -0.08 -3.37 5.90
N LEU A 66 -1.37 -3.24 6.23
CA LEU A 66 -2.28 -4.39 6.34
C LEU A 66 -2.39 -5.15 5.01
N MET A 67 -2.44 -4.44 3.89
CA MET A 67 -2.43 -5.07 2.56
C MET A 67 -1.13 -5.83 2.30
N ALA A 68 0.02 -5.27 2.68
CA ALA A 68 1.30 -5.96 2.59
C ALA A 68 1.31 -7.26 3.41
N ASP A 69 0.84 -7.21 4.66
CA ASP A 69 0.80 -8.39 5.54
C ASP A 69 -0.13 -9.49 5.00
N GLN A 70 -1.29 -9.11 4.46
CA GLN A 70 -2.20 -10.06 3.81
C GLN A 70 -1.58 -10.72 2.57
N MET A 71 -0.82 -9.96 1.79
CA MET A 71 -0.10 -10.50 0.64
C MET A 71 1.06 -11.40 1.07
N ALA A 72 1.79 -11.07 2.15
CA ALA A 72 2.84 -11.90 2.70
C ALA A 72 2.33 -13.29 3.12
N GLU A 73 1.21 -13.34 3.85
CA GLU A 73 0.59 -14.61 4.23
C GLU A 73 0.09 -15.40 3.01
N THR A 74 -0.42 -14.72 1.98
CA THR A 74 -0.84 -15.36 0.73
C THR A 74 0.35 -15.98 -0.01
N VAL A 75 1.45 -15.22 -0.18
CA VAL A 75 2.70 -15.66 -0.82
C VAL A 75 3.28 -16.85 -0.07
N LYS A 76 3.33 -16.80 1.27
CA LYS A 76 3.80 -17.89 2.12
C LYS A 76 2.96 -19.16 1.98
N LYS A 77 1.63 -19.03 1.94
CA LYS A 77 0.71 -20.17 1.78
C LYS A 77 0.81 -20.79 0.39
N ARG A 78 0.83 -19.97 -0.66
CA ARG A 78 0.81 -20.43 -2.06
C ARG A 78 2.17 -20.83 -2.60
N GLY A 79 3.26 -20.26 -2.08
CA GLY A 79 4.62 -20.72 -2.38
C GLY A 79 4.84 -22.19 -2.00
N ARG A 80 4.09 -22.71 -1.02
CA ARG A 80 4.07 -24.13 -0.65
C ARG A 80 3.24 -25.01 -1.61
N MET A 81 2.40 -24.42 -2.47
CA MET A 81 1.42 -25.12 -3.30
C MET A 81 1.70 -25.01 -4.82
N GLY A 82 2.81 -24.39 -5.26
CA GLY A 82 3.33 -24.51 -6.63
C GLY A 82 2.74 -23.57 -7.70
N GLY A 83 2.06 -22.48 -7.34
CA GLY A 83 1.54 -21.50 -8.30
C GLY A 83 2.52 -20.36 -8.61
N VAL A 84 3.50 -20.55 -9.50
CA VAL A 84 4.64 -19.62 -9.67
C VAL A 84 4.24 -18.21 -10.12
N GLY A 85 3.44 -18.06 -11.19
CA GLY A 85 3.18 -16.74 -11.80
C GLY A 85 2.27 -15.80 -11.01
N GLN A 86 1.24 -16.32 -10.33
CA GLN A 86 0.36 -15.48 -9.49
C GLN A 86 1.08 -15.08 -8.19
N VAL A 87 1.87 -15.99 -7.61
CA VAL A 87 2.65 -15.72 -6.40
C VAL A 87 3.71 -14.66 -6.66
N GLU A 88 4.37 -14.68 -7.82
CA GLU A 88 5.36 -13.67 -8.19
C GLU A 88 4.74 -12.26 -8.28
N ARG A 89 3.58 -12.12 -8.93
CA ARG A 89 2.87 -10.83 -9.01
C ARG A 89 2.43 -10.34 -7.63
N GLU A 90 1.84 -11.22 -6.81
CA GLU A 90 1.45 -10.86 -5.44
C GLU A 90 2.65 -10.48 -4.57
N PHE A 91 3.79 -11.17 -4.73
CA PHE A 91 5.02 -10.85 -4.04
C PHE A 91 5.62 -9.51 -4.49
N ALA A 92 5.55 -9.18 -5.78
CA ALA A 92 5.97 -7.88 -6.29
C ALA A 92 5.11 -6.76 -5.68
N LEU A 93 3.78 -6.89 -5.70
CA LEU A 93 2.88 -5.90 -5.12
C LEU A 93 3.05 -5.76 -3.61
N MET A 94 3.30 -6.87 -2.91
CA MET A 94 3.65 -6.86 -1.48
C MET A 94 4.89 -6.01 -1.21
N LYS A 95 5.96 -6.19 -1.98
CA LYS A 95 7.18 -5.38 -1.82
C LYS A 95 6.89 -3.91 -2.05
N THR A 96 6.16 -3.57 -3.10
CA THR A 96 5.77 -2.18 -3.39
C THR A 96 4.96 -1.60 -2.23
N ALA A 97 4.03 -2.34 -1.64
CA ALA A 97 3.24 -1.89 -0.49
C ALA A 97 4.13 -1.62 0.74
N ARG A 98 5.07 -2.53 1.05
CA ARG A 98 6.01 -2.32 2.17
C ARG A 98 6.93 -1.13 1.95
N GLU A 99 7.51 -1.01 0.75
CA GLU A 99 8.34 0.14 0.36
C GLU A 99 7.58 1.46 0.49
N THR A 100 6.37 1.52 -0.10
CA THR A 100 5.51 2.69 -0.06
C THR A 100 5.20 3.10 1.38
N SER A 101 4.85 2.12 2.21
CA SER A 101 4.51 2.39 3.61
C SER A 101 5.70 2.88 4.43
N ALA A 102 6.89 2.30 4.22
CA ALA A 102 8.11 2.78 4.86
C ALA A 102 8.41 4.24 4.49
N GLN A 103 8.29 4.59 3.20
CA GLN A 103 8.49 5.96 2.72
C GLN A 103 7.46 6.93 3.30
N ASN A 104 6.20 6.53 3.38
CA ASN A 104 5.13 7.33 3.98
C ASN A 104 5.36 7.60 5.48
N TRP A 105 5.84 6.61 6.25
CA TRP A 105 6.23 6.83 7.64
C TRP A 105 7.42 7.79 7.77
N ILE A 106 8.40 7.71 6.87
CA ILE A 106 9.49 8.69 6.81
C ILE A 106 8.94 10.09 6.51
N ALA A 107 8.00 10.22 5.56
CA ALA A 107 7.36 11.49 5.24
C ALA A 107 6.56 12.06 6.42
N LEU A 108 5.87 11.22 7.19
CA LEU A 108 5.22 11.62 8.45
C LEU A 108 6.24 12.11 9.48
N GLY A 109 7.36 11.40 9.62
CA GLY A 109 8.46 11.83 10.49
C GLY A 109 8.96 13.22 10.12
N GLN A 110 9.25 13.46 8.84
CA GLN A 110 9.71 14.76 8.33
C GLN A 110 8.66 15.85 8.54
N TYR A 111 7.39 15.53 8.28
CA TYR A 111 6.27 16.42 8.52
C TYR A 111 6.22 16.88 9.99
N PHE A 112 6.34 15.95 10.93
CA PHE A 112 6.34 16.27 12.35
C PHE A 112 7.58 17.05 12.78
N THR A 113 8.75 16.76 12.21
CA THR A 113 9.97 17.57 12.44
C THR A 113 9.74 19.02 12.02
N LEU A 114 9.16 19.27 10.84
CA LEU A 114 8.85 20.63 10.36
C LEU A 114 7.82 21.34 11.25
N LYS A 115 6.93 20.58 11.90
CA LYS A 115 5.94 21.10 12.87
C LYS A 115 6.46 21.19 14.29
N GLN A 116 7.76 20.93 14.52
CA GLN A 116 8.39 20.90 15.85
C GLN A 116 7.74 19.91 16.83
N GLN A 117 7.11 18.85 16.31
CA GLN A 117 6.49 17.78 17.09
C GLN A 117 7.47 16.61 17.24
N ALA A 118 8.56 16.83 17.98
CA ALA A 118 9.68 15.91 18.07
C ALA A 118 9.27 14.48 18.49
N ASP A 119 8.40 14.33 19.47
CA ASP A 119 7.95 13.00 19.93
C ASP A 119 7.24 12.20 18.83
N LYS A 120 6.42 12.85 18.02
CA LYS A 120 5.71 12.19 16.91
C LYS A 120 6.64 11.90 15.73
N ALA A 121 7.60 12.80 15.47
CA ALA A 121 8.64 12.55 14.47
C ALA A 121 9.47 11.33 14.86
N ARG A 122 9.91 11.27 16.11
CA ARG A 122 10.63 10.13 16.70
C ARG A 122 9.82 8.84 16.56
N ALA A 123 8.55 8.85 16.95
CA ALA A 123 7.69 7.66 16.84
C ALA A 123 7.57 7.16 15.38
N SER A 124 7.46 8.07 14.41
CA SER A 124 7.34 7.72 12.99
C SER A 124 8.63 7.07 12.46
N TYR A 125 9.79 7.66 12.76
CA TYR A 125 11.08 7.08 12.36
C TYR A 125 11.37 5.75 13.08
N GLN A 126 11.08 5.67 14.37
CA GLN A 126 11.29 4.45 15.15
C GLN A 126 10.45 3.29 14.60
N ARG A 127 9.20 3.54 14.22
CA ARG A 127 8.36 2.53 13.58
C ARG A 127 8.99 1.98 12.30
N VAL A 128 9.62 2.82 11.47
CA VAL A 128 10.33 2.35 10.27
C VAL A 128 11.47 1.41 10.64
N ILE A 129 12.24 1.75 11.67
CA ILE A 129 13.36 0.94 12.16
C ILE A 129 12.89 -0.42 12.67
N ASP A 130 11.78 -0.43 13.41
CA ASP A 130 11.27 -1.62 14.11
C ASP A 130 10.46 -2.55 13.19
N THR A 131 9.72 -2.00 12.22
CA THR A 131 8.81 -2.77 11.36
C THR A 131 9.48 -3.35 10.11
N TYR A 132 10.44 -2.64 9.51
CA TYR A 132 10.98 -2.97 8.18
C TYR A 132 12.33 -3.69 8.26
N THR A 133 12.32 -4.88 8.87
CA THR A 133 13.53 -5.61 9.26
C THR A 133 14.18 -6.42 8.14
N ASP A 134 13.48 -6.63 7.02
CA ASP A 134 14.00 -7.44 5.91
C ASP A 134 15.28 -6.81 5.32
N PRO A 135 16.25 -7.62 4.85
CA PRO A 135 17.48 -7.10 4.26
C PRO A 135 17.26 -6.15 3.08
N ALA A 136 16.21 -6.40 2.28
CA ALA A 136 15.84 -5.54 1.16
C ALA A 136 15.35 -4.14 1.59
N GLU A 137 14.92 -3.99 2.85
CA GLU A 137 14.33 -2.77 3.40
C GLU A 137 15.34 -1.95 4.21
N ARG A 138 16.59 -2.43 4.27
CA ARG A 138 17.69 -1.82 5.03
C ARG A 138 17.86 -0.32 4.74
N ALA A 139 17.70 0.09 3.48
CA ALA A 139 17.82 1.49 3.09
C ALA A 139 16.84 2.41 3.86
N TYR A 140 15.60 1.98 4.05
CA TYR A 140 14.58 2.75 4.77
C TYR A 140 14.90 2.86 6.26
N ARG A 141 15.38 1.77 6.87
CA ARG A 141 15.82 1.78 8.27
C ARG A 141 17.02 2.70 8.49
N GLU A 142 18.00 2.64 7.60
CA GLU A 142 19.16 3.54 7.68
C GLU A 142 18.76 5.00 7.50
N GLN A 143 17.83 5.30 6.58
CA GLN A 143 17.31 6.64 6.39
C GLN A 143 16.57 7.14 7.65
N ALA A 144 15.68 6.32 8.22
CA ALA A 144 14.96 6.66 9.43
C ALA A 144 15.90 6.83 10.64
N ALA A 145 16.92 5.98 10.77
CA ALA A 145 17.91 6.10 11.84
C ALA A 145 18.75 7.38 11.74
N ARG A 146 19.13 7.80 10.52
CA ARG A 146 19.80 9.09 10.30
C ARG A 146 18.89 10.25 10.69
N ALA A 147 17.64 10.24 10.21
CA ALA A 147 16.67 11.30 10.53
C ALA A 147 16.35 11.38 12.03
N LEU A 148 16.30 10.24 12.72
CA LEU A 148 16.12 10.17 14.17
C LEU A 148 17.32 10.79 14.91
N LYS A 149 18.55 10.47 14.48
CA LYS A 149 19.76 11.08 15.05
C LYS A 149 19.77 12.60 14.86
N ASP A 150 19.41 13.08 13.68
CA ASP A 150 19.36 14.51 13.39
C ASP A 150 18.29 15.21 14.24
N LEU A 151 17.13 14.58 14.41
CA LEU A 151 16.07 15.06 15.30
C LEU A 151 16.54 15.18 16.75
N ASP A 152 17.28 14.20 17.26
CA ASP A 152 17.78 14.21 18.64
C ASP A 152 18.81 15.34 18.88
N ILE A 153 19.64 15.66 17.89
CA ILE A 153 20.58 16.79 17.96
C ILE A 153 19.82 18.12 18.05
N VAL A 154 18.80 18.30 17.21
CA VAL A 154 18.05 19.57 17.14
C VAL A 154 17.07 19.72 18.31
N SER A 155 16.58 18.61 18.87
CA SER A 155 15.61 18.61 19.97
C SER A 155 16.27 18.54 21.35
N ALA A 156 17.61 18.50 21.43
CA ALA A 156 18.32 18.48 22.69
C ALA A 156 18.03 19.76 23.49
N PRO A 157 17.68 19.66 24.78
CA PRO A 157 17.55 20.86 25.62
C PRO A 157 18.91 21.58 25.68
N ALA A 158 18.88 22.91 25.63
CA ALA A 158 20.10 23.71 25.74
C ALA A 158 20.86 23.34 27.03
N PRO A 159 22.19 23.22 27.00
CA PRO A 159 22.97 22.98 28.21
C PRO A 159 22.69 24.12 29.20
N ASP A 160 22.35 23.74 30.43
CA ASP A 160 22.08 24.67 31.52
C ASP A 160 23.33 25.55 31.76
N PRO A 161 23.24 26.88 31.58
CA PRO A 161 24.39 27.78 31.73
C PRO A 161 24.86 27.96 33.19
N THR A 162 24.24 27.27 34.16
CA THR A 162 24.56 27.40 35.59
C THR A 162 25.33 26.25 36.24
N ARG A 163 26.07 25.42 35.48
CA ARG A 163 26.95 24.38 36.05
C ARG A 163 28.43 24.63 35.78
#